data_AF-A0A7S0IGW8-F1
#
_entry.id   AF-A0A7S0IGW8-F1
#
_cell.length_a   1.000
_cell.length_b   1.000
_cell.length_c   1.000
_cell.angle_alpha   90.00
_cell.angle_beta   90.00
_cell.angle_gamma   90.00
#
_symmetry.space_group_name_H-M   'P 1'
#
loop_
_entity.id
_entity.type
_entity.pdbx_description
1 polymer ?
#
loop_
_entity_poly.entity_id
_entity_poly.type
_entity_poly.pdbx_seq_one_letter_code
_entity_poly.pdbx_strand_id
1 'polypeptide(L)'
;MLLWAWDVLGSKSPAVAAHRLVAPALLEICVRYHLAVERRPALLRPALAAFLDGGGVTHPAREVSRRACYLFCRFVKPTRGQILCHGALPGVMAALEPALMDASVPESANSVGSSAANSVGSSFTGGGTGGATATAGNDDRLYVFEAFGLLLGIDDVPDDLRIRCLEAVFARLRGAVEAASNSHSPHSNRQNLQHAAQHAIVAMGNVAKGFTLRVATQTSPRVGEILASGLTPALRCVQLWPRDPLTRTRVVAYFQRLVTVIGPAVFPHASPLLEHMRSGGGAHASASASDLRECLVLINQLMASFKESLAPFLAAQLPSLVTQIAGALAPFAAPGGGVNGVCGLFLDGAIRVNPRLVPNDEGGSGGANPGWGAVVGAAGNTEEAREARDLEKIFVAHAHGVAANNLAGVLVADPRLRECFLETLAAAASAHPSAMSRKSALQALIRVAQCWLPTAEVVASGGSTRAGEGPVPGFAAFAVSRVAKEACVDAVMRGDLDPKDAGCAAAVAETVNFTRVMLERLGGEFANHLRVNLLGAAWGLDPESHGREYVRRVTSTTQNSAREARAFIAECAKIAQGKNPGVASNKCTPGM
;
A
#
# COMPACT_ATOMS: atom_id res chain seq x y z
N MET A 1 28.78 28.05 -24.51
CA MET A 1 28.61 29.03 -25.60
C MET A 1 27.14 29.40 -25.83
N LEU A 2 26.21 28.44 -25.92
CA LEU A 2 24.76 28.74 -26.11
C LEU A 2 24.13 29.70 -25.08
N LEU A 3 24.52 29.62 -23.80
CA LEU A 3 24.01 30.51 -22.74
C LEU A 3 24.59 31.94 -22.78
N TRP A 4 25.71 32.18 -23.47
CA TRP A 4 26.21 33.56 -23.72
C TRP A 4 25.40 34.25 -24.83
N ALA A 5 24.88 33.47 -25.79
CA ALA A 5 23.91 33.94 -26.77
C ALA A 5 22.47 34.01 -26.21
N TRP A 6 22.26 33.75 -24.91
CA TRP A 6 20.98 34.02 -24.24
C TRP A 6 20.60 35.50 -24.35
N ASP A 7 21.62 36.37 -24.35
CA ASP A 7 21.48 37.81 -24.58
C ASP A 7 21.15 38.15 -26.04
N VAL A 8 21.12 37.17 -26.94
CA VAL A 8 20.74 37.33 -28.36
C VAL A 8 19.31 36.85 -28.61
N LEU A 9 18.83 35.83 -27.87
CA LEU A 9 17.48 35.27 -28.04
C LEU A 9 16.47 35.78 -26.99
N GLY A 10 16.87 35.97 -25.73
CA GLY A 10 15.97 36.36 -24.64
C GLY A 10 15.81 37.87 -24.47
N SER A 11 16.92 38.63 -24.48
CA SER A 11 16.90 40.08 -24.19
C SER A 11 16.79 40.95 -25.45
N LYS A 12 17.31 40.51 -26.60
CA LYS A 12 17.28 41.28 -27.87
C LYS A 12 16.08 41.00 -28.78
N SER A 13 15.37 39.89 -28.59
CA SER A 13 14.17 39.55 -29.36
C SER A 13 13.16 38.72 -28.56
N PRO A 14 12.48 39.32 -27.57
CA PRO A 14 11.52 38.61 -26.70
C PRO A 14 10.40 37.92 -27.48
N ALA A 15 10.02 38.46 -28.65
CA ALA A 15 9.03 37.86 -29.54
C ALA A 15 9.48 36.51 -30.14
N VAL A 16 10.78 36.32 -30.41
CA VAL A 16 11.32 35.05 -30.93
C VAL A 16 11.42 34.02 -29.81
N ALA A 17 11.85 34.43 -28.61
CA ALA A 17 11.88 33.54 -27.44
C ALA A 17 10.47 33.06 -27.04
N ALA A 18 9.44 33.89 -27.21
CA ALA A 18 8.04 33.54 -26.97
C ALA A 18 7.37 32.82 -28.15
N HIS A 19 8.10 32.49 -29.22
CA HIS A 19 7.51 31.73 -30.33
C HIS A 19 7.22 30.28 -29.88
N ARG A 20 6.04 29.75 -30.23
CA ARG A 20 5.53 28.45 -29.76
C ARG A 20 6.47 27.24 -29.96
N LEU A 21 7.38 27.31 -30.94
CA LEU A 21 8.37 26.27 -31.23
C LEU A 21 9.72 26.49 -30.52
N VAL A 22 10.05 27.74 -30.20
CA VAL A 22 11.34 28.13 -29.61
C VAL A 22 11.25 28.04 -28.10
N ALA A 23 10.15 28.52 -27.51
CA ALA A 23 9.97 28.54 -26.07
C ALA A 23 10.16 27.15 -25.42
N PRO A 24 9.50 26.05 -25.86
CA PRO A 24 9.69 24.74 -25.24
C PRO A 24 11.14 24.26 -25.32
N ALA A 25 11.82 24.46 -26.46
CA ALA A 25 13.21 24.06 -26.64
C ALA A 25 14.15 24.82 -25.69
N LEU A 26 13.90 26.12 -25.50
CA LEU A 26 14.65 26.95 -24.55
C LEU A 26 14.46 26.45 -23.11
N LEU A 27 13.23 26.19 -22.70
CA LEU A 27 12.92 25.66 -21.36
C LEU A 27 13.56 24.29 -21.13
N GLU A 28 13.58 23.41 -22.14
CA GLU A 28 14.25 22.11 -22.05
C GLU A 28 15.77 22.24 -21.89
N ILE A 29 16.40 23.21 -22.54
CA ILE A 29 17.82 23.54 -22.34
C ILE A 29 18.06 23.96 -20.89
N CYS A 30 17.21 24.83 -20.32
CA CYS A 30 17.32 25.21 -18.91
C CYS A 30 17.26 24.00 -17.97
N VAL A 31 16.30 23.10 -18.18
CA VAL A 31 16.16 21.87 -17.37
C VAL A 31 17.37 20.95 -17.53
N ARG A 32 17.78 20.69 -18.77
CA ARG A 32 18.87 19.76 -19.08
C ARG A 32 20.21 20.24 -18.53
N TYR A 33 20.46 21.54 -18.57
CA TYR A 33 21.72 22.15 -18.15
C TYR A 33 21.61 22.92 -16.83
N HIS A 34 20.69 22.55 -15.93
CA HIS A 34 20.51 23.20 -14.63
C HIS A 34 21.82 23.29 -13.80
N LEU A 35 22.72 22.30 -13.90
CA LEU A 35 24.05 22.33 -13.26
C LEU A 35 24.92 23.52 -13.69
N ALA A 36 24.65 24.12 -14.86
CA ALA A 36 25.32 25.35 -15.29
C ALA A 36 24.97 26.54 -14.38
N VAL A 37 23.77 26.55 -13.79
CA VAL A 37 23.34 27.58 -12.82
C VAL A 37 24.16 27.47 -11.54
N GLU A 38 24.47 26.26 -11.07
CA GLU A 38 25.32 26.06 -9.88
C GLU A 38 26.72 26.62 -10.10
N ARG A 39 27.29 26.37 -11.27
CA ARG A 39 28.64 26.85 -11.63
C ARG A 39 28.67 28.35 -11.95
N ARG A 40 27.54 28.92 -12.37
CA ARG A 40 27.41 30.32 -12.79
C ARG A 40 26.05 30.89 -12.34
N PRO A 41 25.96 31.37 -11.10
CA PRO A 41 24.73 31.95 -10.53
C PRO A 41 24.06 33.04 -11.37
N ALA A 42 24.84 33.79 -12.17
CA ALA A 42 24.32 34.81 -13.07
C ALA A 42 23.31 34.27 -14.11
N LEU A 43 23.35 32.95 -14.40
CA LEU A 43 22.41 32.29 -15.30
C LEU A 43 21.04 32.01 -14.68
N LEU A 44 20.89 32.13 -13.36
CA LEU A 44 19.64 31.85 -12.67
C LEU A 44 18.52 32.81 -13.09
N ARG A 45 18.78 34.13 -13.05
CA ARG A 45 17.76 35.14 -13.39
C ARG A 45 17.27 35.02 -14.84
N PRO A 46 18.14 34.89 -15.86
CA PRO A 46 17.69 34.70 -17.23
C PRO A 46 16.90 33.39 -17.42
N ALA A 47 17.32 32.30 -16.77
CA ALA A 47 16.58 31.04 -16.81
C ALA A 47 15.18 31.17 -16.18
N LEU A 48 15.07 31.81 -15.01
CA LEU A 48 13.79 32.08 -14.36
C LEU A 48 12.88 32.98 -15.20
N ALA A 49 13.44 34.02 -15.83
CA ALA A 49 12.72 34.91 -16.73
C ALA A 49 12.07 34.13 -17.89
N ALA A 50 12.81 33.21 -18.54
CA ALA A 50 12.22 32.37 -19.59
C ALA A 50 11.04 31.51 -19.12
N PHE A 51 11.05 31.06 -17.86
CA PHE A 51 9.93 30.29 -17.29
C PHE A 51 8.76 31.14 -16.83
N LEU A 52 9.00 32.33 -16.29
CA LEU A 52 7.99 33.11 -15.55
C LEU A 52 7.40 34.27 -16.36
N ASP A 53 8.12 34.75 -17.37
CA ASP A 53 7.60 35.75 -18.31
C ASP A 53 6.62 35.11 -19.32
N GLY A 54 6.08 35.92 -20.24
CA GLY A 54 5.10 35.47 -21.25
C GLY A 54 5.56 34.40 -22.24
N GLY A 55 6.82 33.94 -22.14
CA GLY A 55 7.37 32.81 -22.89
C GLY A 55 7.20 31.45 -22.19
N GLY A 56 6.80 31.41 -20.92
CA GLY A 56 6.82 30.19 -20.11
C GLY A 56 5.46 29.74 -19.58
N VAL A 57 5.30 29.72 -18.25
CA VAL A 57 4.09 29.17 -17.60
C VAL A 57 2.83 29.97 -17.93
N THR A 58 2.97 31.26 -18.28
CA THR A 58 1.89 32.16 -18.70
C THR A 58 1.77 32.30 -20.23
N HIS A 59 2.42 31.42 -21.01
CA HIS A 59 2.44 31.50 -22.46
C HIS A 59 1.02 31.44 -23.09
N PRO A 60 0.71 32.27 -24.10
CA PRO A 60 -0.65 32.36 -24.67
C PRO A 60 -1.14 31.06 -25.32
N ALA A 61 -0.24 30.30 -25.96
CA ALA A 61 -0.57 28.95 -26.45
C ALA A 61 -0.60 27.93 -25.29
N ARG A 62 -1.78 27.33 -25.06
CA ARG A 62 -2.03 26.37 -23.96
C ARG A 62 -1.10 25.16 -23.96
N GLU A 63 -0.76 24.61 -25.12
CA GLU A 63 0.16 23.48 -25.24
C GLU A 63 1.56 23.82 -24.68
N VAL A 64 2.04 25.03 -24.93
CA VAL A 64 3.33 25.52 -24.45
C VAL A 64 3.27 25.82 -22.96
N SER A 65 2.23 26.51 -22.49
CA SER A 65 2.04 26.80 -21.05
C SER A 65 1.94 25.51 -20.21
N ARG A 66 1.15 24.52 -20.64
CA ARG A 66 1.06 23.20 -19.99
C ARG A 66 2.43 22.52 -19.88
N ARG A 67 3.18 22.47 -20.99
CA ARG A 67 4.54 21.91 -21.00
C ARG A 67 5.50 22.72 -20.14
N ALA A 68 5.38 24.04 -20.13
CA ALA A 68 6.20 24.94 -19.34
C ALA A 68 6.00 24.72 -17.83
N CYS A 69 4.78 24.46 -17.35
CA CYS A 69 4.52 24.11 -15.94
C CYS A 69 5.28 22.86 -15.50
N TYR A 70 5.26 21.81 -16.33
CA TYR A 70 6.03 20.59 -16.08
C TYR A 70 7.55 20.85 -16.09
N LEU A 71 8.06 21.54 -17.11
CA LEU A 71 9.48 21.85 -17.23
C LEU A 71 9.96 22.77 -16.09
N PHE A 72 9.12 23.71 -15.65
CA PHE A 72 9.41 24.58 -14.51
C PHE A 72 9.56 23.77 -13.23
N CYS A 73 8.63 22.85 -12.94
CA CYS A 73 8.75 21.94 -11.80
C CYS A 73 10.04 21.12 -11.87
N ARG A 74 10.42 20.63 -13.05
CA ARG A 74 11.69 19.89 -13.25
C ARG A 74 12.93 20.76 -13.07
N PHE A 75 12.87 22.04 -13.44
CA PHE A 75 13.96 22.98 -13.22
C PHE A 75 14.09 23.33 -11.74
N VAL A 76 12.97 23.57 -11.05
CA VAL A 76 12.91 23.93 -9.63
C VAL A 76 13.48 22.82 -8.74
N LYS A 77 13.19 21.54 -9.02
CA LYS A 77 13.64 20.40 -8.20
C LYS A 77 15.13 20.45 -7.83
N PRO A 78 16.07 20.56 -8.79
CA PRO A 78 17.49 20.70 -8.47
C PRO A 78 17.94 22.13 -8.17
N THR A 79 17.19 23.18 -8.55
CA THR A 79 17.65 24.59 -8.43
C THR A 79 17.04 25.39 -7.27
N ARG A 80 16.08 24.83 -6.53
CA ARG A 80 15.32 25.51 -5.47
C ARG A 80 16.21 26.11 -4.37
N GLY A 81 17.32 25.45 -4.04
CA GLY A 81 18.30 25.97 -3.07
C GLY A 81 18.96 27.25 -3.58
N GLN A 82 19.39 27.27 -4.84
CA GLN A 82 19.99 28.45 -5.47
C GLN A 82 18.96 29.60 -5.60
N ILE A 83 17.69 29.28 -5.90
CA ILE A 83 16.60 30.28 -5.93
C ILE A 83 16.46 30.98 -4.57
N LEU A 84 16.54 30.23 -3.47
CA LEU A 84 16.50 30.78 -2.13
C LEU A 84 17.78 31.56 -1.79
N CYS A 85 18.96 30.96 -1.94
CA CYS A 85 20.24 31.56 -1.58
C CYS A 85 20.54 32.87 -2.32
N HIS A 86 20.07 33.02 -3.56
CA HIS A 86 20.22 34.26 -4.33
C HIS A 86 19.10 35.29 -4.12
N GLY A 87 18.21 35.07 -3.15
CA GLY A 87 17.13 36.00 -2.80
C GLY A 87 16.05 36.16 -3.88
N ALA A 88 15.95 35.21 -4.82
CA ALA A 88 15.01 35.29 -5.94
C ALA A 88 13.59 34.81 -5.56
N LEU A 89 13.44 34.10 -4.43
CA LEU A 89 12.19 33.45 -4.04
C LEU A 89 10.97 34.38 -4.00
N PRO A 90 10.99 35.59 -3.38
CA PRO A 90 9.81 36.46 -3.36
C PRO A 90 9.35 36.89 -4.75
N GLY A 91 10.30 37.20 -5.64
CA GLY A 91 10.00 37.55 -7.03
C GLY A 91 9.44 36.36 -7.83
N VAL A 92 9.98 35.16 -7.60
CA VAL A 92 9.44 33.93 -8.19
C VAL A 92 8.01 33.67 -7.71
N MET A 93 7.71 33.84 -6.42
CA MET A 93 6.35 33.66 -5.88
C MET A 93 5.35 34.63 -6.52
N ALA A 94 5.71 35.91 -6.63
CA ALA A 94 4.86 36.92 -7.27
C ALA A 94 4.62 36.63 -8.76
N ALA A 95 5.66 36.24 -9.50
CA ALA A 95 5.53 35.93 -10.93
C ALA A 95 4.80 34.59 -11.20
N LEU A 96 4.77 33.68 -10.23
CA LEU A 96 4.06 32.40 -10.34
C LEU A 96 2.56 32.53 -10.06
N GLU A 97 2.13 33.57 -9.36
CA GLU A 97 0.74 33.79 -8.95
C GLU A 97 -0.27 33.70 -10.11
N PRO A 98 -0.06 34.36 -11.28
CA PRO A 98 -1.01 34.25 -12.40
C PRO A 98 -1.19 32.82 -12.90
N ALA A 99 -0.10 32.05 -12.96
CA ALA A 99 -0.13 30.65 -13.38
C ALA A 99 -0.82 29.75 -12.34
N LEU A 100 -0.63 30.02 -11.04
CA LEU A 100 -1.34 29.32 -9.95
C LEU A 100 -2.85 29.61 -9.99
N MET A 101 -3.24 30.85 -10.26
CA MET A 101 -4.64 31.24 -10.37
C MET A 101 -5.32 30.62 -11.59
N ASP A 102 -4.67 30.63 -12.76
CA ASP A 102 -5.17 29.95 -13.96
C ASP A 102 -5.25 28.43 -13.78
N ALA A 103 -4.21 27.82 -13.22
CA ALA A 103 -4.14 26.39 -12.96
C ALA A 103 -5.05 25.92 -11.82
N SER A 104 -5.63 26.82 -11.02
CA SER A 104 -6.61 26.47 -9.98
C SER A 104 -8.01 26.18 -10.53
N VAL A 105 -8.26 26.56 -11.78
CA VAL A 105 -9.55 26.37 -12.44
C VAL A 105 -9.43 25.21 -13.44
N PRO A 106 -10.30 24.19 -13.37
CA PRO A 106 -10.27 23.08 -14.32
C PRO A 106 -10.56 23.58 -15.75
N GLU A 107 -9.85 23.03 -16.73
CA GLU A 107 -10.16 23.29 -18.14
C GLU A 107 -11.46 22.58 -18.56
N SER A 108 -12.26 23.26 -19.39
CA SER A 108 -13.48 22.68 -19.95
C SER A 108 -13.15 21.51 -20.88
N ALA A 109 -13.93 20.42 -20.76
CA ALA A 109 -13.77 19.17 -21.52
C ALA A 109 -13.71 19.35 -23.05
N ASN A 110 -14.28 20.43 -23.59
CA ASN A 110 -14.25 20.74 -25.03
C ASN A 110 -12.85 21.09 -25.57
N SER A 111 -11.85 21.27 -24.71
CA SER A 111 -10.46 21.58 -25.10
C SER A 111 -9.53 20.35 -25.16
N VAL A 112 -10.04 19.15 -24.86
CA VAL A 112 -9.24 17.91 -24.73
C VAL A 112 -9.12 17.14 -26.05
N GLY A 113 -9.86 17.55 -27.09
CA GLY A 113 -9.76 16.98 -28.43
C GLY A 113 -8.50 17.44 -29.16
N SER A 114 -7.35 16.83 -28.84
CA SER A 114 -6.17 16.67 -29.73
C SER A 114 -4.89 16.23 -28.98
N SER A 115 -4.83 16.32 -27.64
CA SER A 115 -3.56 16.12 -26.90
C SER A 115 -3.21 14.67 -26.56
N ALA A 116 -4.12 13.70 -26.76
CA ALA A 116 -3.88 12.29 -26.44
C ALA A 116 -2.89 11.59 -27.39
N ALA A 117 -2.63 12.16 -28.58
CA ALA A 117 -1.81 11.50 -29.61
C ALA A 117 -0.29 11.78 -29.50
N ASN A 118 0.14 12.80 -28.73
CA ASN A 118 1.54 13.26 -28.73
C ASN A 118 2.29 13.11 -27.39
N SER A 119 1.72 12.46 -26.37
CA SER A 119 2.46 12.11 -25.14
C SER A 119 3.31 10.84 -25.31
N VAL A 120 4.09 10.77 -26.39
CA VAL A 120 5.17 9.77 -26.53
C VAL A 120 6.30 10.19 -25.58
N GLY A 121 6.35 9.56 -24.41
CA GLY A 121 7.52 9.61 -23.53
C GLY A 121 7.25 10.05 -22.10
N SER A 122 6.47 9.27 -21.34
CA SER A 122 6.55 9.31 -19.86
C SER A 122 6.40 7.93 -19.22
N SER A 123 6.96 6.90 -19.88
CA SER A 123 7.12 5.56 -19.30
C SER A 123 8.47 5.44 -18.59
N PHE A 124 8.73 6.29 -17.58
CA PHE A 124 9.74 6.01 -16.57
C PHE A 124 9.52 6.86 -15.32
N THR A 125 8.64 6.41 -14.41
CA THR A 125 8.77 6.75 -12.99
C THR A 125 8.64 5.47 -12.18
N GLY A 126 9.66 5.19 -11.38
CA GLY A 126 9.80 4.00 -10.56
C GLY A 126 8.73 3.88 -9.48
N GLY A 127 8.61 2.67 -8.96
CA GLY A 127 7.57 2.23 -8.02
C GLY A 127 7.33 3.19 -6.85
N GLY A 128 6.07 3.58 -6.69
CA GLY A 128 5.59 4.38 -5.57
C GLY A 128 4.46 5.32 -5.99
N THR A 129 3.20 4.90 -5.77
CA THR A 129 1.95 5.69 -5.77
C THR A 129 1.62 6.59 -7.00
N GLY A 130 2.50 6.74 -7.99
CA GLY A 130 2.31 7.63 -9.15
C GLY A 130 1.30 7.17 -10.19
N GLY A 131 0.76 5.96 -10.06
CA GLY A 131 -0.26 5.43 -10.98
C GLY A 131 -1.62 6.12 -10.86
N ALA A 132 -1.99 6.60 -9.68
CA ALA A 132 -3.27 7.27 -9.45
C ALA A 132 -3.35 8.66 -10.10
N THR A 133 -2.20 9.28 -10.41
CA THR A 133 -2.09 10.57 -11.11
C THR A 133 -1.89 10.41 -12.63
N ALA A 134 -1.80 9.18 -13.13
CA ALA A 134 -1.47 8.89 -14.53
C ALA A 134 -2.67 8.42 -15.39
N THR A 135 -3.90 8.41 -14.83
CA THR A 135 -5.11 8.06 -15.58
C THR A 135 -5.61 9.25 -16.43
N ALA A 136 -6.26 8.94 -17.55
CA ALA A 136 -6.73 9.89 -18.56
C ALA A 136 -7.36 11.16 -17.97
N GLY A 137 -6.89 12.34 -18.38
CA GLY A 137 -7.37 13.64 -17.89
C GLY A 137 -6.42 14.39 -16.94
N ASN A 138 -5.12 14.07 -16.93
CA ASN A 138 -4.16 14.82 -16.11
C ASN A 138 -3.91 16.22 -16.68
N ASP A 139 -4.17 17.25 -15.88
CA ASP A 139 -3.90 18.65 -16.21
C ASP A 139 -2.44 18.97 -15.87
N ASP A 140 -1.57 19.01 -16.89
CA ASP A 140 -0.14 19.29 -16.73
C ASP A 140 0.16 20.64 -16.07
N ARG A 141 -0.81 21.57 -16.03
CA ARG A 141 -0.64 22.82 -15.29
C ARG A 141 -0.48 22.57 -13.79
N LEU A 142 -1.00 21.46 -13.26
CA LEU A 142 -0.91 21.11 -11.84
C LEU A 142 0.52 20.90 -11.33
N TYR A 143 1.51 20.73 -12.22
CA TYR A 143 2.93 20.74 -11.84
C TYR A 143 3.39 22.07 -11.24
N VAL A 144 2.69 23.18 -11.53
CA VAL A 144 2.97 24.49 -10.94
C VAL A 144 2.76 24.47 -9.42
N PHE A 145 1.77 23.72 -8.92
CA PHE A 145 1.52 23.54 -7.49
C PHE A 145 2.62 22.71 -6.81
N GLU A 146 3.16 21.69 -7.50
CA GLU A 146 4.32 20.93 -6.99
C GLU A 146 5.56 21.82 -6.92
N ALA A 147 5.84 22.61 -7.96
CA ALA A 147 6.94 23.58 -7.94
C ALA A 147 6.80 24.60 -6.81
N PHE A 148 5.59 25.14 -6.63
CA PHE A 148 5.24 26.07 -5.56
C PHE A 148 5.50 25.46 -4.17
N GLY A 149 4.99 24.25 -3.91
CA GLY A 149 5.25 23.54 -2.67
C GLY A 149 6.75 23.29 -2.45
N LEU A 150 7.49 22.87 -3.49
CA LEU A 150 8.91 22.54 -3.38
C LEU A 150 9.78 23.75 -3.03
N LEU A 151 9.39 24.95 -3.49
CA LEU A 151 10.05 26.21 -3.17
C LEU A 151 9.78 26.65 -1.73
N LEU A 152 8.54 26.52 -1.26
CA LEU A 152 8.16 26.87 0.11
C LEU A 152 8.60 25.84 1.16
N GLY A 153 8.79 24.59 0.74
CA GLY A 153 9.20 23.47 1.59
C GLY A 153 10.70 23.40 1.89
N ILE A 154 11.49 24.41 1.50
CA ILE A 154 12.90 24.52 1.92
C ILE A 154 12.91 25.03 3.37
N ASP A 155 13.73 24.42 4.24
CA ASP A 155 13.79 24.73 5.67
C ASP A 155 14.07 26.21 5.95
N ASP A 156 15.00 26.81 5.20
CA ASP A 156 15.48 28.20 5.42
C ASP A 156 14.56 29.30 4.88
N VAL A 157 13.38 28.96 4.35
CA VAL A 157 12.41 29.97 3.90
C VAL A 157 11.84 30.72 5.12
N PRO A 158 11.82 32.08 5.11
CA PRO A 158 11.20 32.85 6.18
C PRO A 158 9.73 32.50 6.36
N ASP A 159 9.32 32.27 7.61
CA ASP A 159 8.01 31.68 7.90
C ASP A 159 6.85 32.60 7.51
N ASP A 160 7.01 33.91 7.68
CA ASP A 160 6.03 34.92 7.25
C ASP A 160 5.79 34.90 5.74
N LEU A 161 6.82 34.62 4.94
CA LEU A 161 6.67 34.48 3.48
C LEU A 161 5.99 33.14 3.17
N ARG A 162 6.45 32.06 3.81
CA ARG A 162 5.95 30.70 3.62
C ARG A 162 4.45 30.61 3.89
N ILE A 163 4.01 31.05 5.07
CA ILE A 163 2.62 30.98 5.51
C ILE A 163 1.73 31.87 4.65
N ARG A 164 2.12 33.12 4.38
CA ARG A 164 1.32 34.04 3.56
C ARG A 164 1.08 33.50 2.15
N CYS A 165 2.13 33.05 1.48
CA CYS A 165 2.00 32.48 0.14
C CYS A 165 1.16 31.20 0.15
N LEU A 166 1.44 30.27 1.09
CA LEU A 166 0.73 29.01 1.19
C LEU A 166 -0.77 29.21 1.46
N GLU A 167 -1.14 30.03 2.44
CA GLU A 167 -2.53 30.31 2.80
C GLU A 167 -3.31 30.92 1.61
N ALA A 168 -2.72 31.88 0.89
CA ALA A 168 -3.38 32.52 -0.25
C ALA A 168 -3.77 31.52 -1.35
N VAL A 169 -2.86 30.61 -1.71
CA VAL A 169 -3.12 29.58 -2.73
C VAL A 169 -4.05 28.50 -2.19
N PHE A 170 -3.81 28.04 -0.97
CA PHE A 170 -4.53 26.92 -0.39
C PHE A 170 -5.98 27.27 -0.05
N ALA A 171 -6.26 28.48 0.42
CA ALA A 171 -7.61 28.97 0.68
C ALA A 171 -8.49 28.94 -0.58
N ARG A 172 -7.92 29.27 -1.74
CA ARG A 172 -8.63 29.20 -3.03
C ARG A 172 -8.97 27.76 -3.41
N LEU A 173 -8.00 26.85 -3.31
CA LEU A 173 -8.21 25.43 -3.62
C LEU A 173 -9.23 24.80 -2.65
N ARG A 174 -9.07 25.05 -1.35
CA ARG A 174 -10.01 24.60 -0.31
C ARG A 174 -11.40 25.15 -0.55
N GLY A 175 -11.53 26.42 -0.90
CA GLY A 175 -12.81 27.06 -1.22
C GLY A 175 -13.55 26.37 -2.38
N ALA A 176 -12.84 25.89 -3.39
CA ALA A 176 -13.45 25.11 -4.48
C ALA A 176 -14.01 23.76 -3.99
N VAL A 177 -13.30 23.07 -3.10
CA VAL A 177 -13.78 21.82 -2.48
C VAL A 177 -14.96 22.06 -1.56
N GLU A 178 -14.90 23.11 -0.73
CA GLU A 178 -15.97 23.50 0.20
C GLU A 178 -17.25 23.93 -0.53
N ALA A 179 -17.11 24.70 -1.62
CA ALA A 179 -18.24 25.08 -2.46
C ALA A 179 -18.96 23.84 -3.00
N ALA A 180 -18.22 22.82 -3.42
CA ALA A 180 -18.79 21.59 -3.90
C ALA A 180 -19.39 20.75 -2.76
N SER A 181 -18.72 20.66 -1.60
CA SER A 181 -19.15 19.87 -0.45
C SER A 181 -20.37 20.43 0.28
N ASN A 182 -20.64 21.74 0.17
CA ASN A 182 -21.77 22.39 0.82
C ASN A 182 -22.97 22.61 -0.14
N SER A 183 -22.82 22.27 -1.42
CA SER A 183 -23.81 22.56 -2.44
C SER A 183 -25.00 21.59 -2.43
N HIS A 184 -26.22 22.15 -2.40
CA HIS A 184 -27.48 21.44 -2.64
C HIS A 184 -27.97 21.62 -4.09
N SER A 185 -27.05 21.90 -5.02
CA SER A 185 -27.35 22.38 -6.38
C SER A 185 -28.01 21.34 -7.30
N PRO A 186 -28.71 21.78 -8.38
CA PRO A 186 -29.29 20.89 -9.40
C PRO A 186 -28.24 20.03 -10.12
N HIS A 187 -28.68 18.91 -10.72
CA HIS A 187 -27.83 17.83 -11.26
C HIS A 187 -26.73 18.28 -12.25
N SER A 188 -26.99 19.26 -13.13
CA SER A 188 -26.01 19.74 -14.11
C SER A 188 -24.87 20.54 -13.49
N ASN A 189 -25.14 21.34 -12.45
CA ASN A 189 -24.11 22.08 -11.72
C ASN A 189 -23.30 21.15 -10.81
N ARG A 190 -23.89 20.04 -10.36
CA ARG A 190 -23.25 19.05 -9.48
C ARG A 190 -22.05 18.37 -10.13
N GLN A 191 -22.10 18.04 -11.43
CA GLN A 191 -20.96 17.42 -12.14
C GLN A 191 -19.78 18.41 -12.30
N ASN A 192 -20.06 19.67 -12.62
CA ASN A 192 -19.02 20.70 -12.74
C ASN A 192 -18.36 20.97 -11.37
N LEU A 193 -19.16 21.04 -10.31
CA LEU A 193 -18.66 21.18 -8.93
C LEU A 193 -17.84 19.97 -8.49
N GLN A 194 -18.27 18.75 -8.84
CA GLN A 194 -17.53 17.53 -8.59
C GLN A 194 -16.17 17.56 -9.30
N HIS A 195 -16.13 17.89 -10.59
CA HIS A 195 -14.89 17.99 -11.35
C HIS A 195 -13.94 19.06 -10.78
N ALA A 196 -14.48 20.22 -10.40
CA ALA A 196 -13.71 21.29 -9.75
C ALA A 196 -13.14 20.86 -8.40
N ALA A 197 -13.92 20.18 -7.56
CA ALA A 197 -13.44 19.66 -6.28
C ALA A 197 -12.36 18.59 -6.47
N GLN A 198 -12.60 17.64 -7.37
CA GLN A 198 -11.62 16.61 -7.71
C GLN A 198 -10.31 17.22 -8.22
N HIS A 199 -10.36 18.28 -9.02
CA HIS A 199 -9.18 18.98 -9.53
C HIS A 199 -8.43 19.73 -8.41
N ALA A 200 -9.16 20.45 -7.56
CA ALA A 200 -8.60 21.15 -6.41
C ALA A 200 -7.95 20.19 -5.38
N ILE A 201 -8.53 18.99 -5.15
CA ILE A 201 -7.96 17.96 -4.28
C ILE A 201 -6.60 17.49 -4.79
N VAL A 202 -6.45 17.28 -6.10
CA VAL A 202 -5.17 16.90 -6.72
C VAL A 202 -4.17 18.06 -6.60
N ALA A 203 -4.61 19.30 -6.84
CA ALA A 203 -3.78 20.49 -6.68
C ALA A 203 -3.25 20.63 -5.24
N MET A 204 -4.11 20.48 -4.22
CA MET A 204 -3.71 20.49 -2.80
C MET A 204 -2.68 19.39 -2.50
N GLY A 205 -2.86 18.18 -3.05
CA GLY A 205 -1.89 17.10 -2.94
C GLY A 205 -0.54 17.43 -3.59
N ASN A 206 -0.54 18.09 -4.74
CA ASN A 206 0.69 18.54 -5.39
C ASN A 206 1.40 19.65 -4.60
N VAL A 207 0.67 20.57 -3.97
CA VAL A 207 1.27 21.54 -3.02
C VAL A 207 1.91 20.82 -1.85
N ALA A 208 1.16 19.93 -1.18
CA ALA A 208 1.65 19.16 -0.03
C ALA A 208 2.90 18.34 -0.37
N LYS A 209 3.03 17.89 -1.64
CA LYS A 209 4.20 17.13 -2.11
C LYS A 209 5.54 17.83 -1.98
N GLY A 210 5.53 19.15 -1.94
CA GLY A 210 6.74 19.94 -1.80
C GLY A 210 7.31 20.04 -0.38
N PHE A 211 6.52 19.70 0.64
CA PHE A 211 6.90 19.84 2.04
C PHE A 211 7.44 18.53 2.63
N THR A 212 8.31 18.67 3.63
CA THR A 212 8.82 17.56 4.43
C THR A 212 8.09 17.49 5.76
N LEU A 213 8.14 16.31 6.41
CA LEU A 213 7.60 16.12 7.76
C LEU A 213 8.16 17.15 8.75
N ARG A 214 9.46 17.42 8.67
CA ARG A 214 10.15 18.38 9.54
C ARG A 214 9.57 19.79 9.37
N VAL A 215 9.43 20.29 8.15
CA VAL A 215 8.91 21.66 7.93
C VAL A 215 7.49 21.78 8.45
N ALA A 216 6.61 20.82 8.15
CA ALA A 216 5.20 20.93 8.48
C ALA A 216 4.86 20.63 9.96
N THR A 217 5.79 20.06 10.75
CA THR A 217 5.52 19.67 12.15
C THR A 217 6.49 20.26 13.17
N GLN A 218 7.72 20.61 12.78
CA GLN A 218 8.76 21.09 13.69
C GLN A 218 9.13 22.55 13.38
N THR A 219 9.45 22.87 12.12
CA THR A 219 9.94 24.20 11.74
C THR A 219 8.80 25.22 11.61
N SER A 220 7.67 24.81 11.03
CA SER A 220 6.48 25.64 10.84
C SER A 220 5.21 24.81 10.98
N PRO A 221 4.73 24.56 12.21
CA PRO A 221 3.52 23.76 12.46
C PRO A 221 2.28 24.29 11.74
N ARG A 222 2.21 25.62 11.51
CA ARG A 222 1.11 26.25 10.79
C ARG A 222 0.97 25.74 9.35
N VAL A 223 2.07 25.37 8.69
CA VAL A 223 2.03 24.73 7.37
C VAL A 223 1.26 23.41 7.45
N GLY A 224 1.51 22.59 8.47
CA GLY A 224 0.81 21.33 8.67
C GLY A 224 -0.70 21.53 8.86
N GLU A 225 -1.11 22.54 9.64
CA GLU A 225 -2.51 22.90 9.84
C GLU A 225 -3.20 23.31 8.52
N ILE A 226 -2.54 24.15 7.72
CA ILE A 226 -3.08 24.61 6.44
C ILE A 226 -3.28 23.42 5.50
N LEU A 227 -2.26 22.57 5.35
CA LEU A 227 -2.36 21.38 4.50
C LEU A 227 -3.45 20.42 5.02
N ALA A 228 -3.55 20.20 6.33
CA ALA A 228 -4.59 19.35 6.91
C ALA A 228 -6.01 19.91 6.70
N SER A 229 -6.17 21.25 6.65
CA SER A 229 -7.49 21.91 6.58
C SER A 229 -8.34 21.49 5.36
N GLY A 230 -7.69 21.10 4.25
CA GLY A 230 -8.37 20.64 3.04
C GLY A 230 -8.94 19.22 3.14
N LEU A 231 -8.54 18.43 4.14
CA LEU A 231 -8.90 17.02 4.23
C LEU A 231 -10.35 16.81 4.69
N THR A 232 -10.84 17.59 5.64
CA THR A 232 -12.25 17.54 6.09
C THR A 232 -13.26 17.75 4.94
N PRO A 233 -13.19 18.84 4.15
CA PRO A 233 -14.12 19.02 3.03
C PRO A 233 -13.90 17.96 1.93
N ALA A 234 -12.66 17.51 1.70
CA ALA A 234 -12.38 16.43 0.75
C ALA A 234 -13.05 15.09 1.15
N LEU A 235 -13.07 14.75 2.45
CA LEU A 235 -13.79 13.58 2.95
C LEU A 235 -15.31 13.71 2.78
N ARG A 236 -15.87 14.92 2.94
CA ARG A 236 -17.29 15.16 2.66
C ARG A 236 -17.63 14.94 1.19
N CYS A 237 -16.74 15.30 0.26
CA CYS A 237 -16.93 15.01 -1.17
C CYS A 237 -17.08 13.50 -1.43
N VAL A 238 -16.31 12.67 -0.73
CA VAL A 238 -16.44 11.22 -0.82
C VAL A 238 -17.81 10.76 -0.31
N GLN A 239 -18.30 11.34 0.79
CA GLN A 239 -19.65 11.06 1.31
C GLN A 239 -20.78 11.49 0.37
N LEU A 240 -20.59 12.58 -0.39
CA LEU A 240 -21.58 13.11 -1.33
C LEU A 240 -21.61 12.37 -2.67
N TRP A 241 -20.45 11.90 -3.14
CA TRP A 241 -20.31 11.11 -4.37
C TRP A 241 -19.74 9.72 -4.07
N PRO A 242 -20.45 8.93 -3.28
CA PRO A 242 -19.91 7.67 -2.80
C PRO A 242 -19.67 6.63 -3.92
N ARG A 243 -20.44 6.71 -5.00
CA ARG A 243 -20.36 5.81 -6.15
C ARG A 243 -19.31 6.22 -7.18
N ASP A 244 -18.59 7.32 -6.95
CA ASP A 244 -17.57 7.82 -7.86
C ASP A 244 -16.16 7.38 -7.42
N PRO A 245 -15.56 6.37 -8.09
CA PRO A 245 -14.26 5.84 -7.71
C PRO A 245 -13.14 6.87 -7.89
N LEU A 246 -13.32 7.86 -8.78
CA LEU A 246 -12.33 8.89 -9.05
C LEU A 246 -12.17 9.86 -7.87
N THR A 247 -13.28 10.35 -7.30
CA THR A 247 -13.24 11.19 -6.08
C THR A 247 -12.56 10.45 -4.93
N ARG A 248 -12.96 9.20 -4.70
CA ARG A 248 -12.36 8.36 -3.65
C ARG A 248 -10.86 8.21 -3.85
N THR A 249 -10.42 7.84 -5.06
CA THR A 249 -9.00 7.67 -5.41
C THR A 249 -8.19 8.94 -5.15
N ARG A 250 -8.71 10.11 -5.57
CA ARG A 250 -8.02 11.40 -5.38
C ARG A 250 -7.92 11.79 -3.91
N VAL A 251 -8.96 11.53 -3.11
CA VAL A 251 -8.98 11.83 -1.68
C VAL A 251 -8.05 10.89 -0.91
N VAL A 252 -8.02 9.60 -1.25
CA VAL A 252 -7.06 8.63 -0.69
C VAL A 252 -5.62 9.04 -1.04
N ALA A 253 -5.35 9.44 -2.29
CA ALA A 253 -4.03 9.92 -2.68
C ALA A 253 -3.63 11.20 -1.91
N TYR A 254 -4.58 12.12 -1.69
CA TYR A 254 -4.35 13.31 -0.89
C TYR A 254 -4.03 12.98 0.57
N PHE A 255 -4.83 12.09 1.18
CA PHE A 255 -4.61 11.58 2.53
C PHE A 255 -3.23 10.91 2.67
N GLN A 256 -2.85 10.04 1.74
CA GLN A 256 -1.55 9.36 1.73
C GLN A 256 -0.38 10.35 1.60
N ARG A 257 -0.55 11.41 0.82
CA ARG A 257 0.44 12.48 0.76
C ARG A 257 0.56 13.17 2.13
N LEU A 258 -0.55 13.46 2.80
CA LEU A 258 -0.52 14.04 4.14
C LEU A 258 0.08 13.11 5.20
N VAL A 259 -0.10 11.79 5.11
CA VAL A 259 0.61 10.81 5.97
C VAL A 259 2.12 11.05 5.97
N THR A 260 2.70 11.34 4.79
CA THR A 260 4.15 11.59 4.67
C THR A 260 4.59 12.98 5.12
N VAL A 261 3.68 13.95 5.18
CA VAL A 261 3.98 15.38 5.40
C VAL A 261 3.63 15.84 6.81
N ILE A 262 2.53 15.39 7.40
CA ILE A 262 2.10 15.78 8.75
C ILE A 262 2.10 14.62 9.74
N GLY A 263 2.38 13.40 9.28
CA GLY A 263 2.53 12.24 10.14
C GLY A 263 1.28 11.96 10.98
N PRO A 264 1.40 11.73 12.31
CA PRO A 264 0.28 11.32 13.17
C PRO A 264 -0.89 12.31 13.21
N ALA A 265 -0.68 13.58 12.86
CA ALA A 265 -1.74 14.59 12.82
C ALA A 265 -2.86 14.25 11.83
N VAL A 266 -2.62 13.35 10.87
CA VAL A 266 -3.64 12.89 9.90
C VAL A 266 -4.62 11.87 10.49
N PHE A 267 -4.32 11.25 11.64
CA PHE A 267 -5.10 10.14 12.19
C PHE A 267 -6.59 10.40 12.44
N PRO A 268 -7.03 11.59 12.87
CA PRO A 268 -8.46 11.87 13.03
C PRO A 268 -9.29 11.64 11.76
N HIS A 269 -8.64 11.67 10.59
CA HIS A 269 -9.26 11.48 9.28
C HIS A 269 -9.18 10.04 8.74
N ALA A 270 -8.40 9.17 9.39
CA ALA A 270 -8.19 7.79 8.91
C ALA A 270 -9.44 6.92 9.08
N SER A 271 -10.07 6.95 10.26
CA SER A 271 -11.28 6.14 10.51
C SER A 271 -12.46 6.54 9.63
N PRO A 272 -12.80 7.84 9.48
CA PRO A 272 -13.88 8.25 8.58
C PRO A 272 -13.64 7.86 7.12
N LEU A 273 -12.39 7.92 6.65
CA LEU A 273 -12.03 7.51 5.29
C LEU A 273 -12.22 6.00 5.10
N LEU A 274 -11.71 5.18 6.02
CA LEU A 274 -11.88 3.73 5.95
C LEU A 274 -13.34 3.30 6.06
N GLU A 275 -14.10 3.88 6.98
CA GLU A 275 -15.52 3.55 7.15
C GLU A 275 -16.32 3.84 5.86
N HIS A 276 -16.00 4.95 5.18
CA HIS A 276 -16.60 5.22 3.87
C HIS A 276 -16.21 4.16 2.83
N MET A 277 -14.92 3.82 2.71
CA MET A 277 -14.47 2.79 1.77
C MET A 277 -15.15 1.43 2.05
N ARG A 278 -15.38 1.12 3.32
CA ARG A 278 -16.00 -0.13 3.81
C ARG A 278 -17.53 -0.20 3.68
N SER A 279 -18.18 0.92 3.45
CA SER A 279 -19.64 0.97 3.23
C SER A 279 -20.01 0.93 1.74
N GLY A 280 -19.05 0.65 0.84
CA GLY A 280 -19.31 0.50 -0.59
C GLY A 280 -19.94 1.74 -1.23
N GLY A 281 -19.77 2.91 -0.61
CA GLY A 281 -20.40 4.12 -1.07
C GLY A 281 -21.92 4.20 -0.81
N GLY A 282 -22.41 3.71 0.32
CA GLY A 282 -23.79 4.02 0.73
C GLY A 282 -24.24 3.27 1.97
N ALA A 283 -25.26 3.79 2.65
CA ALA A 283 -25.78 3.18 3.89
C ALA A 283 -26.35 1.75 3.72
N HIS A 284 -26.57 1.27 2.49
CA HIS A 284 -27.22 -0.02 2.19
C HIS A 284 -26.38 -0.90 1.23
N ALA A 285 -25.16 -0.49 0.87
CA ALA A 285 -24.29 -1.28 0.00
C ALA A 285 -23.23 -2.01 0.84
N SER A 286 -23.07 -3.32 0.64
CA SER A 286 -21.89 -4.04 1.14
C SER A 286 -20.68 -3.66 0.30
N ALA A 287 -19.53 -3.39 0.92
CA ALA A 287 -18.28 -3.17 0.19
C ALA A 287 -17.98 -4.34 -0.77
N SER A 288 -17.58 -4.00 -2.00
CA SER A 288 -17.09 -4.99 -2.96
C SER A 288 -15.75 -5.57 -2.50
N ALA A 289 -15.35 -6.72 -3.09
CA ALA A 289 -14.03 -7.29 -2.83
C ALA A 289 -12.90 -6.31 -3.21
N SER A 290 -13.10 -5.54 -4.29
CA SER A 290 -12.19 -4.46 -4.70
C SER A 290 -12.08 -3.33 -3.66
N ASP A 291 -13.19 -2.87 -3.09
CA ASP A 291 -13.18 -1.81 -2.06
C ASP A 291 -12.47 -2.28 -0.77
N LEU A 292 -12.73 -3.52 -0.33
CA LEU A 292 -12.06 -4.12 0.83
C LEU A 292 -10.56 -4.29 0.59
N ARG A 293 -10.17 -4.63 -0.64
CA ARG A 293 -8.76 -4.68 -1.04
C ARG A 293 -8.11 -3.30 -0.94
N GLU A 294 -8.76 -2.23 -1.42
CA GLU A 294 -8.26 -0.85 -1.28
C GLU A 294 -8.11 -0.46 0.20
N CYS A 295 -9.03 -0.88 1.07
CA CYS A 295 -8.93 -0.66 2.53
C CYS A 295 -7.67 -1.31 3.10
N LEU A 296 -7.42 -2.58 2.78
CA LEU A 296 -6.23 -3.31 3.25
C LEU A 296 -4.94 -2.67 2.74
N VAL A 297 -4.91 -2.22 1.48
CA VAL A 297 -3.76 -1.49 0.92
C VAL A 297 -3.49 -0.20 1.70
N LEU A 298 -4.53 0.58 2.00
CA LEU A 298 -4.40 1.81 2.78
C LEU A 298 -3.88 1.51 4.20
N ILE A 299 -4.45 0.52 4.88
CA ILE A 299 -4.01 0.12 6.23
C ILE A 299 -2.56 -0.38 6.20
N ASN A 300 -2.15 -1.14 5.19
CA ASN A 300 -0.76 -1.59 5.04
C ASN A 300 0.20 -0.41 4.89
N GLN A 301 -0.17 0.61 4.12
CA GLN A 301 0.62 1.83 3.98
C GLN A 301 0.72 2.60 5.30
N LEU A 302 -0.38 2.65 6.07
CA LEU A 302 -0.38 3.25 7.41
C LEU A 302 0.50 2.45 8.38
N MET A 303 0.45 1.12 8.37
CA MET A 303 1.31 0.28 9.19
C MET A 303 2.79 0.51 8.90
N ALA A 304 3.17 0.60 7.62
CA ALA A 304 4.54 0.89 7.22
C ALA A 304 5.01 2.27 7.68
N SER A 305 4.09 3.25 7.74
CA SER A 305 4.41 4.64 8.08
C SER A 305 4.46 4.87 9.60
N PHE A 306 3.55 4.24 10.35
CA PHE A 306 3.32 4.51 11.77
C PHE A 306 3.70 3.36 12.71
N LYS A 307 3.92 2.15 12.20
CA LYS A 307 4.34 0.97 12.95
C LYS A 307 3.48 0.75 14.19
N GLU A 308 4.10 0.51 15.34
CA GLU A 308 3.45 0.23 16.63
C GLU A 308 2.46 1.31 17.09
N SER A 309 2.66 2.57 16.71
CA SER A 309 1.71 3.66 17.05
C SER A 309 0.32 3.49 16.41
N LEU A 310 0.19 2.63 15.39
CA LEU A 310 -1.09 2.31 14.76
C LEU A 310 -1.88 1.23 15.52
N ALA A 311 -1.32 0.60 16.56
CA ALA A 311 -1.98 -0.51 17.26
C ALA A 311 -3.40 -0.19 17.77
N PRO A 312 -3.69 0.98 18.39
CA PRO A 312 -5.05 1.30 18.83
C PRO A 312 -6.03 1.44 17.67
N PHE A 313 -5.58 2.01 16.55
CA PHE A 313 -6.39 2.16 15.34
C PHE A 313 -6.72 0.80 14.72
N LEU A 314 -5.73 -0.10 14.61
CA LEU A 314 -5.95 -1.46 14.11
C LEU A 314 -6.92 -2.25 15.00
N ALA A 315 -6.77 -2.16 16.33
CA ALA A 315 -7.66 -2.84 17.27
C ALA A 315 -9.14 -2.45 17.07
N ALA A 316 -9.40 -1.18 16.74
CA ALA A 316 -10.75 -0.69 16.47
C ALA A 316 -11.28 -1.12 15.08
N GLN A 317 -10.43 -1.13 14.05
CA GLN A 317 -10.87 -1.32 12.66
C GLN A 317 -10.90 -2.78 12.20
N LEU A 318 -10.00 -3.63 12.70
CA LEU A 318 -9.83 -5.01 12.22
C LEU A 318 -11.06 -5.91 12.40
N PRO A 319 -11.76 -5.94 13.55
CA PRO A 319 -12.85 -6.91 13.76
C PRO A 319 -13.94 -6.80 12.69
N SER A 320 -14.35 -5.56 12.40
CA SER A 320 -15.41 -5.28 11.45
C SER A 320 -14.95 -5.41 9.99
N LEU A 321 -13.68 -5.12 9.69
CA LEU A 321 -13.08 -5.37 8.37
C LEU A 321 -12.98 -6.87 8.06
N VAL A 322 -12.52 -7.69 9.01
CA VAL A 322 -12.42 -9.14 8.85
C VAL A 322 -13.78 -9.78 8.65
N THR A 323 -14.80 -9.30 9.37
CA THR A 323 -16.19 -9.77 9.19
C THR A 323 -16.68 -9.51 7.76
N GLN A 324 -16.40 -8.32 7.22
CA GLN A 324 -16.78 -7.97 5.85
C GLN A 324 -16.00 -8.78 4.81
N ILE A 325 -14.69 -9.00 5.02
CA ILE A 325 -13.87 -9.85 4.15
C ILE A 325 -14.40 -11.29 4.14
N ALA A 326 -14.74 -11.84 5.30
CA ALA A 326 -15.32 -13.18 5.39
C ALA A 326 -16.64 -13.26 4.60
N GLY A 327 -17.52 -12.28 4.74
CA GLY A 327 -18.76 -12.20 3.96
C GLY A 327 -18.52 -12.07 2.44
N ALA A 328 -17.54 -11.27 2.02
CA ALA A 328 -17.21 -11.07 0.60
C ALA A 328 -16.58 -12.31 -0.05
N LEU A 329 -15.79 -13.08 0.70
CA LEU A 329 -15.17 -14.32 0.21
C LEU A 329 -16.12 -15.51 0.27
N ALA A 330 -17.21 -15.41 1.03
CA ALA A 330 -18.08 -16.54 1.31
C ALA A 330 -18.67 -17.26 0.09
N PRO A 331 -19.17 -16.56 -0.93
CA PRO A 331 -19.72 -17.19 -2.13
C PRO A 331 -18.70 -17.99 -2.94
N PHE A 332 -17.39 -17.76 -2.72
CA PHE A 332 -16.30 -18.34 -3.50
C PHE A 332 -15.60 -19.50 -2.79
N ALA A 333 -16.08 -19.91 -1.62
CA ALA A 333 -15.53 -21.06 -0.91
C ALA A 333 -16.02 -22.40 -1.46
N ALA A 334 -15.13 -23.38 -1.50
CA ALA A 334 -15.45 -24.72 -1.97
C ALA A 334 -16.38 -25.47 -0.99
N PRO A 335 -17.41 -26.21 -1.46
CA PRO A 335 -18.37 -26.93 -0.61
C PRO A 335 -17.79 -28.03 0.28
N GLY A 336 -16.52 -28.42 0.11
CA GLY A 336 -15.92 -29.56 0.81
C GLY A 336 -14.55 -29.28 1.44
N GLY A 337 -14.15 -28.01 1.61
CA GLY A 337 -12.85 -27.65 2.19
C GLY A 337 -11.61 -28.09 1.37
N GLY A 338 -11.82 -28.67 0.18
CA GLY A 338 -10.77 -29.06 -0.76
C GLY A 338 -10.44 -27.93 -1.73
N VAL A 339 -9.13 -27.67 -1.86
CA VAL A 339 -8.44 -26.69 -2.72
C VAL A 339 -9.16 -26.27 -4.01
N ASN A 340 -9.63 -25.02 -4.00
CA ASN A 340 -9.49 -24.02 -5.08
C ASN A 340 -10.05 -22.67 -4.57
N GLY A 341 -9.30 -22.02 -3.69
CA GLY A 341 -9.63 -20.78 -2.99
C GLY A 341 -9.01 -20.84 -1.60
N VAL A 342 -8.06 -19.97 -1.30
CA VAL A 342 -7.21 -20.01 -0.08
C VAL A 342 -7.97 -19.66 1.22
N CYS A 343 -9.25 -19.34 1.10
CA CYS A 343 -10.20 -19.12 2.17
C CYS A 343 -11.41 -20.02 1.95
N GLY A 344 -11.20 -21.34 1.95
CA GLY A 344 -12.27 -22.31 2.23
C GLY A 344 -12.91 -21.91 3.56
N LEU A 345 -13.98 -21.11 3.45
CA LEU A 345 -14.55 -20.30 4.51
C LEU A 345 -14.38 -20.93 5.88
N PHE A 346 -13.70 -20.17 6.72
CA PHE A 346 -14.01 -19.94 8.11
C PHE A 346 -15.46 -20.31 8.50
N LEU A 347 -15.69 -21.59 8.83
CA LEU A 347 -16.87 -22.03 9.57
C LEU A 347 -16.59 -23.17 10.58
N ASP A 348 -15.35 -23.64 10.74
CA ASP A 348 -15.06 -24.68 11.75
C ASP A 348 -14.38 -24.13 13.04
N GLY A 349 -13.95 -22.87 13.04
CA GLY A 349 -13.36 -22.21 14.23
C GLY A 349 -14.34 -21.35 15.03
N ALA A 350 -15.12 -20.49 14.36
CA ALA A 350 -15.98 -19.51 15.04
C ALA A 350 -17.24 -20.14 15.69
N ILE A 351 -17.69 -21.31 15.23
CA ILE A 351 -18.86 -22.01 15.80
C ILE A 351 -18.53 -22.65 17.16
N ARG A 352 -17.26 -22.89 17.49
CA ARG A 352 -16.89 -23.47 18.79
C ARG A 352 -16.85 -22.47 19.94
N VAL A 353 -16.90 -21.16 19.67
CA VAL A 353 -16.65 -20.13 20.71
C VAL A 353 -17.90 -19.31 21.08
N ASN A 354 -19.03 -19.41 20.36
CA ASN A 354 -20.25 -18.70 20.79
C ASN A 354 -21.57 -19.24 20.18
N PRO A 355 -22.43 -19.93 20.95
CA PRO A 355 -23.73 -20.41 20.47
C PRO A 355 -24.79 -19.32 20.20
N ARG A 356 -24.45 -18.03 20.23
CA ARG A 356 -25.44 -16.92 20.23
C ARG A 356 -25.54 -16.11 18.92
N LEU A 357 -24.94 -16.57 17.82
CA LEU A 357 -24.99 -15.88 16.51
C LEU A 357 -25.89 -16.57 15.48
N VAL A 358 -26.76 -17.48 15.91
CA VAL A 358 -27.84 -18.01 15.08
C VAL A 358 -29.09 -17.16 15.34
N PRO A 359 -29.71 -16.54 14.32
CA PRO A 359 -31.05 -15.99 14.45
C PRO A 359 -32.00 -17.14 14.81
N ASN A 360 -32.76 -17.00 15.90
CA ASN A 360 -33.76 -17.99 16.31
C ASN A 360 -34.77 -18.22 15.19
N ASP A 361 -34.75 -19.42 14.58
CA ASP A 361 -35.93 -19.97 13.90
C ASP A 361 -36.79 -20.66 14.97
N GLU A 362 -37.78 -19.93 15.46
CA GLU A 362 -38.89 -20.52 16.22
C GLU A 362 -39.89 -21.16 15.27
N GLY A 363 -39.94 -22.50 15.29
CA GLY A 363 -41.17 -23.28 15.08
C GLY A 363 -41.62 -23.53 13.64
N GLY A 364 -41.70 -24.81 13.26
CA GLY A 364 -42.56 -25.24 12.17
C GLY A 364 -42.07 -26.47 11.41
N SER A 365 -42.68 -27.62 11.70
CA SER A 365 -42.53 -28.87 10.96
C SER A 365 -42.96 -28.75 9.49
N GLY A 366 -42.18 -29.35 8.58
CA GLY A 366 -42.69 -29.99 7.37
C GLY A 366 -42.28 -29.37 6.04
N GLY A 367 -41.53 -30.15 5.26
CA GLY A 367 -41.68 -30.22 3.79
C GLY A 367 -40.94 -29.20 2.94
N ALA A 368 -40.08 -29.72 2.06
CA ALA A 368 -39.39 -29.08 0.93
C ALA A 368 -38.30 -28.07 1.30
N ASN A 369 -37.07 -28.43 0.95
CA ASN A 369 -35.88 -27.58 0.98
C ASN A 369 -35.70 -26.91 -0.40
N PRO A 370 -35.91 -25.59 -0.56
CA PRO A 370 -35.58 -24.87 -1.78
C PRO A 370 -34.48 -23.83 -1.46
N GLY A 371 -33.21 -24.20 -1.57
CA GLY A 371 -32.12 -23.27 -1.22
C GLY A 371 -30.79 -23.50 -1.93
N TRP A 372 -30.73 -24.41 -2.91
CA TRP A 372 -29.47 -24.84 -3.54
C TRP A 372 -29.31 -24.33 -4.98
N GLY A 373 -30.36 -23.73 -5.55
CA GLY A 373 -30.33 -23.17 -6.91
C GLY A 373 -29.64 -21.81 -7.02
N ALA A 374 -29.50 -21.06 -5.92
CA ALA A 374 -28.93 -19.71 -5.93
C ALA A 374 -27.39 -19.69 -5.84
N VAL A 375 -26.76 -20.70 -5.23
CA VAL A 375 -25.29 -20.78 -5.06
C VAL A 375 -24.58 -21.11 -6.38
N VAL A 376 -25.29 -21.73 -7.33
CA VAL A 376 -24.73 -22.06 -8.66
C VAL A 376 -24.66 -20.83 -9.57
N GLY A 377 -25.35 -19.73 -9.24
CA GLY A 377 -25.29 -18.48 -10.01
C GLY A 377 -23.98 -17.69 -9.84
N ALA A 378 -23.26 -17.86 -8.73
CA ALA A 378 -22.02 -17.13 -8.42
C ALA A 378 -20.80 -17.63 -9.23
N ALA A 379 -20.89 -18.81 -9.85
CA ALA A 379 -19.88 -19.31 -10.78
C ALA A 379 -19.93 -18.61 -12.17
N GLY A 380 -20.88 -17.68 -12.38
CA GLY A 380 -21.10 -17.03 -13.68
C GLY A 380 -20.27 -15.77 -13.95
N ASN A 381 -19.72 -15.10 -12.92
CA ASN A 381 -18.99 -13.84 -13.12
C ASN A 381 -17.49 -14.02 -12.84
N THR A 382 -16.72 -14.27 -13.91
CA THR A 382 -15.26 -14.49 -13.82
C THR A 382 -14.49 -13.35 -13.14
N GLU A 383 -15.02 -12.12 -13.19
CA GLU A 383 -14.39 -10.95 -12.59
C GLU A 383 -14.55 -10.93 -11.07
N GLU A 384 -15.74 -11.20 -10.52
CA GLU A 384 -15.94 -11.23 -9.06
C GLU A 384 -15.11 -12.34 -8.41
N ALA A 385 -15.00 -13.51 -9.06
CA ALA A 385 -14.14 -14.58 -8.61
C ALA A 385 -12.65 -14.20 -8.65
N ARG A 386 -12.24 -13.35 -9.60
CA ARG A 386 -10.88 -12.81 -9.69
C ARG A 386 -10.63 -11.79 -8.57
N GLU A 387 -11.56 -10.86 -8.35
CA GLU A 387 -11.47 -9.87 -7.27
C GLU A 387 -11.41 -10.53 -5.89
N ALA A 388 -12.19 -11.59 -5.65
CA ALA A 388 -12.15 -12.36 -4.41
C ALA A 388 -10.77 -13.01 -4.17
N ARG A 389 -10.17 -13.61 -5.21
CA ARG A 389 -8.81 -14.17 -5.14
C ARG A 389 -7.75 -13.10 -4.88
N ASP A 390 -7.92 -11.90 -5.42
CA ASP A 390 -7.00 -10.79 -5.19
C ASP A 390 -7.18 -10.18 -3.79
N LEU A 391 -8.42 -10.13 -3.27
CA LEU A 391 -8.73 -9.76 -1.88
C LEU A 391 -8.05 -10.71 -0.88
N GLU A 392 -8.10 -12.00 -1.16
CA GLU A 392 -7.45 -13.03 -0.36
C GLU A 392 -5.92 -12.89 -0.32
N LYS A 393 -5.27 -12.70 -1.48
CA LYS A 393 -3.82 -12.45 -1.53
C LYS A 393 -3.43 -11.22 -0.71
N ILE A 394 -4.20 -10.13 -0.82
CA ILE A 394 -3.90 -8.91 -0.07
C ILE A 394 -4.17 -9.08 1.43
N PHE A 395 -5.11 -9.94 1.83
CA PHE A 395 -5.34 -10.28 3.23
C PHE A 395 -4.14 -11.02 3.84
N VAL A 396 -3.56 -11.98 3.13
CA VAL A 396 -2.30 -12.64 3.56
C VAL A 396 -1.17 -11.62 3.67
N ALA A 397 -1.04 -10.72 2.70
CA ALA A 397 -0.05 -9.63 2.76
C ALA A 397 -0.31 -8.67 3.93
N HIS A 398 -1.58 -8.41 4.27
CA HIS A 398 -1.98 -7.61 5.41
C HIS A 398 -1.62 -8.28 6.73
N ALA A 399 -1.90 -9.58 6.90
CA ALA A 399 -1.51 -10.35 8.07
C ALA A 399 0.02 -10.38 8.26
N HIS A 400 0.77 -10.52 7.16
CA HIS A 400 2.22 -10.34 7.18
C HIS A 400 2.61 -8.91 7.59
N GLY A 401 1.94 -7.88 7.07
CA GLY A 401 2.17 -6.49 7.45
C GLY A 401 1.96 -6.23 8.95
N VAL A 402 0.93 -6.83 9.57
CA VAL A 402 0.69 -6.76 11.01
C VAL A 402 1.87 -7.36 11.78
N ALA A 403 2.32 -8.56 11.40
CA ALA A 403 3.42 -9.22 12.08
C ALA A 403 4.78 -8.51 11.86
N ALA A 404 5.06 -8.05 10.65
CA ALA A 404 6.32 -7.40 10.27
C ALA A 404 6.53 -6.03 10.90
N ASN A 405 5.45 -5.34 11.29
CA ASN A 405 5.49 -4.04 11.95
C ASN A 405 5.31 -4.12 13.48
N ASN A 406 5.53 -5.31 14.08
CA ASN A 406 5.38 -5.57 15.53
C ASN A 406 3.95 -5.33 16.07
N LEU A 407 2.92 -5.45 15.23
CA LEU A 407 1.53 -5.19 15.60
C LEU A 407 0.77 -6.46 16.00
N ALA A 408 1.46 -7.61 16.09
CA ALA A 408 0.86 -8.88 16.51
C ALA A 408 0.22 -8.82 17.91
N GLY A 409 0.63 -7.88 18.77
CA GLY A 409 -0.01 -7.63 20.07
C GLY A 409 -1.50 -7.30 19.97
N VAL A 410 -1.94 -6.67 18.88
CA VAL A 410 -3.37 -6.37 18.63
C VAL A 410 -4.20 -7.65 18.56
N LEU A 411 -3.63 -8.74 18.04
CA LEU A 411 -4.30 -10.03 17.94
C LEU A 411 -4.38 -10.74 19.29
N VAL A 412 -3.54 -10.41 20.28
CA VAL A 412 -3.62 -11.05 21.60
C VAL A 412 -4.91 -10.68 22.32
N ALA A 413 -5.39 -9.45 22.14
CA ALA A 413 -6.56 -8.91 22.83
C ALA A 413 -7.90 -9.51 22.36
N ASP A 414 -8.01 -9.94 21.10
CA ASP A 414 -9.23 -10.52 20.53
C ASP A 414 -8.99 -11.97 20.06
N PRO A 415 -9.45 -12.98 20.82
CA PRO A 415 -9.28 -14.39 20.47
C PRO A 415 -9.85 -14.79 19.11
N ARG A 416 -11.01 -14.24 18.71
CA ARG A 416 -11.66 -14.62 17.44
C ARG A 416 -10.86 -14.10 16.26
N LEU A 417 -10.44 -12.84 16.36
CA LEU A 417 -9.58 -12.22 15.37
C LEU A 417 -8.24 -12.95 15.26
N ARG A 418 -7.66 -13.33 16.41
CA ARG A 418 -6.40 -14.10 16.47
C ARG A 418 -6.49 -15.42 15.75
N GLU A 419 -7.50 -16.24 16.09
CA GLU A 419 -7.71 -17.55 15.51
C GLU A 419 -7.94 -17.44 14.00
N CYS A 420 -8.65 -16.39 13.56
CA CYS A 420 -8.80 -16.04 12.15
C CYS A 420 -7.47 -15.82 11.44
N PHE A 421 -6.63 -14.94 11.96
CA PHE A 421 -5.33 -14.68 11.36
C PHE A 421 -4.44 -15.93 11.36
N LEU A 422 -4.41 -16.67 12.46
CA LEU A 422 -3.56 -17.86 12.59
C LEU A 422 -3.95 -18.96 11.61
N GLU A 423 -5.23 -19.32 11.55
CA GLU A 423 -5.72 -20.37 10.65
C GLU A 423 -5.56 -19.96 9.18
N THR A 424 -5.86 -18.70 8.83
CA THR A 424 -5.66 -18.23 7.46
C THR A 424 -4.19 -18.26 7.06
N LEU A 425 -3.28 -17.82 7.95
CA LEU A 425 -1.84 -17.89 7.68
C LEU A 425 -1.34 -19.34 7.55
N ALA A 426 -1.80 -20.26 8.41
CA ALA A 426 -1.40 -21.66 8.34
C ALA A 426 -1.89 -22.33 7.05
N ALA A 427 -3.15 -22.11 6.67
CA ALA A 427 -3.72 -22.62 5.41
C ALA A 427 -3.02 -22.02 4.18
N ALA A 428 -2.74 -20.70 4.21
CA ALA A 428 -2.00 -20.05 3.14
C ALA A 428 -0.57 -20.57 3.03
N ALA A 429 0.11 -20.82 4.15
CA ALA A 429 1.46 -21.37 4.16
C ALA A 429 1.52 -22.81 3.60
N SER A 430 0.53 -23.65 3.91
CA SER A 430 0.54 -25.06 3.55
C SER A 430 0.04 -25.36 2.13
N ALA A 431 -0.91 -24.59 1.61
CA ALA A 431 -1.64 -24.98 0.40
C ALA A 431 -1.83 -23.88 -0.66
N HIS A 432 -1.41 -22.64 -0.42
CA HIS A 432 -1.70 -21.54 -1.36
C HIS A 432 -1.08 -21.77 -2.77
N PRO A 433 -1.80 -21.55 -3.90
CA PRO A 433 -1.25 -21.76 -5.24
C PRO A 433 -0.02 -20.91 -5.59
N SER A 434 0.03 -19.65 -5.15
CA SER A 434 1.21 -18.78 -5.22
C SER A 434 2.27 -19.08 -4.16
N ALA A 435 3.50 -19.35 -4.60
CA ALA A 435 4.66 -19.53 -3.73
C ALA A 435 5.00 -18.26 -2.93
N MET A 436 4.73 -17.07 -3.49
CA MET A 436 4.95 -15.80 -2.81
C MET A 436 3.99 -15.59 -1.64
N SER A 437 2.73 -16.03 -1.76
CA SER A 437 1.78 -16.01 -0.66
C SER A 437 2.19 -17.00 0.44
N ARG A 438 2.62 -18.23 0.09
CA ARG A 438 3.15 -19.20 1.07
C ARG A 438 4.33 -18.63 1.84
N LYS A 439 5.29 -18.03 1.13
CA LYS A 439 6.44 -17.34 1.71
C LYS A 439 6.00 -16.22 2.67
N SER A 440 5.10 -15.34 2.23
CA SER A 440 4.64 -14.21 3.06
C SER A 440 3.90 -14.69 4.31
N ALA A 441 3.10 -15.75 4.20
CA ALA A 441 2.42 -16.35 5.33
C ALA A 441 3.39 -16.96 6.34
N LEU A 442 4.42 -17.69 5.87
CA LEU A 442 5.50 -18.21 6.72
C LEU A 442 6.27 -17.09 7.41
N GLN A 443 6.61 -16.00 6.71
CA GLN A 443 7.28 -14.84 7.31
C GLN A 443 6.43 -14.21 8.43
N ALA A 444 5.12 -14.12 8.25
CA ALA A 444 4.21 -13.65 9.28
C ALA A 444 4.24 -14.59 10.51
N LEU A 445 4.11 -15.90 10.29
CA LEU A 445 4.10 -16.92 11.34
C LEU A 445 5.44 -16.99 12.08
N ILE A 446 6.57 -16.80 11.40
CA ILE A 446 7.90 -16.69 12.02
C ILE A 446 7.93 -15.53 13.01
N ARG A 447 7.46 -14.35 12.60
CA ARG A 447 7.41 -13.16 13.47
C ARG A 447 6.47 -13.36 14.65
N VAL A 448 5.29 -13.94 14.42
CA VAL A 448 4.35 -14.30 15.48
C VAL A 448 4.99 -15.28 16.47
N ALA A 449 5.66 -16.33 15.98
CA ALA A 449 6.35 -17.30 16.82
C ALA A 449 7.50 -16.69 17.63
N GLN A 450 8.25 -15.75 17.04
CA GLN A 450 9.29 -15.00 17.74
C GLN A 450 8.75 -14.15 18.89
N CYS A 451 7.53 -13.60 18.73
CA CYS A 451 6.86 -12.77 19.73
C CYS A 451 6.11 -13.58 20.81
N TRP A 452 5.51 -14.71 20.45
CA TRP A 452 4.58 -15.44 21.33
C TRP A 452 5.16 -16.71 21.93
N LEU A 453 6.27 -17.24 21.42
CA LEU A 453 6.99 -18.32 22.10
C LEU A 453 8.05 -17.73 23.02
N PRO A 454 8.06 -18.10 24.32
CA PRO A 454 9.05 -17.58 25.24
C PRO A 454 10.46 -18.04 24.85
N THR A 455 11.46 -17.21 25.15
CA THR A 455 12.86 -17.60 24.99
C THR A 455 13.29 -18.48 26.16
N ALA A 456 14.32 -19.31 25.96
CA ALA A 456 14.88 -20.13 27.04
C ALA A 456 15.30 -19.30 28.26
N GLU A 457 15.76 -18.06 28.05
CA GLU A 457 16.13 -17.11 29.09
C GLU A 457 14.92 -16.64 29.91
N VAL A 458 13.81 -16.31 29.25
CA VAL A 458 12.57 -15.86 29.92
C VAL A 458 11.98 -16.97 30.77
N VAL A 459 12.02 -18.21 30.29
CA VAL A 459 11.59 -19.40 31.05
C VAL A 459 12.52 -19.63 32.25
N ALA A 460 13.83 -19.45 32.09
CA ALA A 460 14.80 -19.59 33.18
C ALA A 460 14.66 -18.50 34.26
N SER A 461 14.22 -17.30 33.90
CA SER A 461 14.03 -16.18 34.84
C SER A 461 12.74 -16.21 35.67
N GLY A 462 11.89 -17.23 35.54
CA GLY A 462 10.67 -17.39 36.34
C GLY A 462 9.57 -16.36 36.04
N GLY A 463 9.52 -15.81 34.83
CA GLY A 463 8.52 -14.84 34.40
C GLY A 463 7.08 -15.37 34.54
N SER A 464 6.19 -14.51 35.07
CA SER A 464 4.82 -14.76 35.58
C SER A 464 3.77 -15.42 34.64
N THR A 465 4.10 -15.97 33.48
CA THR A 465 3.13 -16.76 32.71
C THR A 465 3.20 -18.22 33.15
N ARG A 466 2.04 -18.86 33.37
CA ARG A 466 1.96 -20.27 33.77
C ARG A 466 2.90 -21.11 32.90
N ALA A 467 3.93 -21.69 33.52
CA ALA A 467 4.87 -22.68 32.98
C ALA A 467 5.01 -22.68 31.44
N GLY A 468 5.81 -21.78 30.88
CA GLY A 468 6.26 -21.86 29.49
C GLY A 468 5.21 -21.53 28.41
N GLU A 469 3.97 -21.19 28.78
CA GLU A 469 3.00 -20.63 27.83
C GLU A 469 3.27 -19.11 27.69
N GLY A 470 3.56 -18.66 26.48
CA GLY A 470 3.74 -17.22 26.19
C GLY A 470 2.43 -16.42 26.29
N PRO A 471 2.34 -15.24 25.68
CA PRO A 471 1.14 -14.38 25.75
C PRO A 471 -0.15 -15.00 25.18
N VAL A 472 -0.04 -16.10 24.43
CA VAL A 472 -1.18 -16.81 23.82
C VAL A 472 -1.14 -18.28 24.24
N PRO A 473 -2.07 -18.73 25.10
CA PRO A 473 -2.18 -20.13 25.49
C PRO A 473 -2.45 -21.03 24.28
N GLY A 474 -1.84 -22.23 24.25
CA GLY A 474 -2.01 -23.19 23.16
C GLY A 474 -1.32 -22.84 21.83
N PHE A 475 -0.68 -21.68 21.70
CA PHE A 475 0.00 -21.30 20.45
C PHE A 475 1.14 -22.26 20.07
N ALA A 476 1.90 -22.77 21.04
CA ALA A 476 2.96 -23.75 20.78
C ALA A 476 2.40 -25.03 20.15
N ALA A 477 1.29 -25.55 20.66
CA ALA A 477 0.63 -26.74 20.11
C ALA A 477 0.09 -26.48 18.69
N PHE A 478 -0.50 -25.31 18.45
CA PHE A 478 -0.92 -24.86 17.12
C PHE A 478 0.27 -24.80 16.14
N ALA A 479 1.37 -24.14 16.55
CA ALA A 479 2.56 -23.97 15.73
C ALA A 479 3.20 -25.31 15.35
N VAL A 480 3.21 -26.29 16.25
CA VAL A 480 3.70 -27.65 15.96
C VAL A 480 2.75 -28.41 15.03
N SER A 481 1.46 -28.45 15.37
CA SER A 481 0.49 -29.33 14.69
C SER A 481 0.03 -28.81 13.33
N ARG A 482 -0.07 -27.48 13.15
CA ARG A 482 -0.57 -26.85 11.93
C ARG A 482 0.56 -26.32 11.07
N VAL A 483 1.46 -25.52 11.64
CA VAL A 483 2.49 -24.84 10.83
C VAL A 483 3.69 -25.73 10.55
N ALA A 484 4.32 -26.30 11.58
CA ALA A 484 5.51 -27.12 11.40
C ALA A 484 5.18 -28.41 10.63
N LYS A 485 4.11 -29.11 11.02
CA LYS A 485 3.66 -30.32 10.32
C LYS A 485 3.16 -30.00 8.90
N GLU A 486 2.09 -29.24 8.74
CA GLU A 486 1.40 -29.16 7.43
C GLU A 486 2.16 -28.27 6.44
N ALA A 487 2.69 -27.12 6.88
CA ALA A 487 3.37 -26.18 5.98
C ALA A 487 4.87 -26.44 5.83
N CYS A 488 5.58 -26.82 6.90
CA CYS A 488 7.04 -26.97 6.84
C CYS A 488 7.49 -28.37 6.44
N VAL A 489 6.78 -29.42 6.87
CA VAL A 489 7.12 -30.82 6.57
C VAL A 489 6.26 -31.34 5.42
N ASP A 490 4.94 -31.47 5.60
CA ASP A 490 4.06 -32.18 4.66
C ASP A 490 4.09 -31.53 3.27
N ALA A 491 3.94 -30.22 3.17
CA ALA A 491 3.98 -29.51 1.88
C ALA A 491 5.30 -29.72 1.12
N VAL A 492 6.43 -29.77 1.84
CA VAL A 492 7.75 -29.96 1.22
C VAL A 492 7.95 -31.42 0.82
N MET A 493 7.57 -32.37 1.69
CA MET A 493 7.70 -33.81 1.42
C MET A 493 6.79 -34.28 0.28
N ARG A 494 5.56 -33.73 0.17
CA ARG A 494 4.67 -33.95 -0.98
C ARG A 494 5.25 -33.44 -2.31
N GLY A 495 6.22 -32.54 -2.26
CA GLY A 495 6.75 -31.87 -3.45
C GLY A 495 5.81 -30.78 -3.97
N ASP A 496 5.05 -30.13 -3.09
CA ASP A 496 4.18 -29.00 -3.45
C ASP A 496 5.01 -27.80 -3.95
N LEU A 497 6.25 -27.68 -3.49
CA LEU A 497 7.20 -26.61 -3.81
C LEU A 497 8.36 -27.17 -4.66
N ASP A 498 8.49 -26.71 -5.90
CA ASP A 498 9.61 -27.12 -6.78
C ASP A 498 10.89 -26.35 -6.40
N PRO A 499 11.95 -27.01 -5.90
CA PRO A 499 13.19 -26.34 -5.53
C PRO A 499 13.96 -25.73 -6.71
N LYS A 500 13.59 -26.05 -7.97
CA LYS A 500 14.17 -25.43 -9.17
C LYS A 500 13.60 -24.04 -9.44
N ASP A 501 12.38 -23.78 -8.99
CA ASP A 501 11.76 -22.47 -9.11
C ASP A 501 12.25 -21.53 -8.00
N ALA A 502 12.63 -20.30 -8.35
CA ALA A 502 13.17 -19.35 -7.39
C ALA A 502 12.15 -18.93 -6.32
N GLY A 503 10.86 -18.81 -6.69
CA GLY A 503 9.79 -18.47 -5.76
C GLY A 503 9.52 -19.58 -4.75
N CYS A 504 9.42 -20.81 -5.22
CA CYS A 504 9.28 -22.00 -4.39
C CYS A 504 10.51 -22.23 -3.51
N ALA A 505 11.72 -22.06 -4.04
CA ALA A 505 12.96 -22.16 -3.26
C ALA A 505 13.06 -21.10 -2.15
N ALA A 506 12.43 -19.93 -2.33
CA ALA A 506 12.30 -18.91 -1.29
C ALA A 506 11.26 -19.32 -0.23
N ALA A 507 10.13 -19.91 -0.61
CA ALA A 507 9.15 -20.44 0.35
C ALA A 507 9.74 -21.58 1.20
N VAL A 508 10.50 -22.51 0.58
CA VAL A 508 11.23 -23.57 1.32
C VAL A 508 12.30 -22.97 2.25
N ALA A 509 12.91 -21.84 1.91
CA ALA A 509 13.82 -21.17 2.84
C ALA A 509 13.09 -20.71 4.12
N GLU A 510 11.84 -20.25 4.00
CA GLU A 510 11.06 -19.83 5.16
C GLU A 510 10.53 -21.02 5.98
N THR A 511 10.28 -22.20 5.38
CA THR A 511 9.95 -23.40 6.17
C THR A 511 11.13 -23.84 7.03
N VAL A 512 12.36 -23.73 6.51
CA VAL A 512 13.60 -23.94 7.28
C VAL A 512 13.70 -22.93 8.41
N ASN A 513 13.47 -21.65 8.13
CA ASN A 513 13.55 -20.60 9.15
C ASN A 513 12.51 -20.79 10.27
N PHE A 514 11.27 -21.13 9.92
CA PHE A 514 10.24 -21.43 10.91
C PHE A 514 10.61 -22.63 11.77
N THR A 515 11.07 -23.72 11.14
CA THR A 515 11.51 -24.93 11.86
C THR A 515 12.69 -24.63 12.79
N ARG A 516 13.63 -23.77 12.36
CA ARG A 516 14.74 -23.30 13.20
C ARG A 516 14.23 -22.54 14.42
N VAL A 517 13.33 -21.58 14.24
CA VAL A 517 12.73 -20.84 15.37
C VAL A 517 12.03 -21.79 16.34
N MET A 518 11.30 -22.79 15.85
CA MET A 518 10.66 -23.79 16.71
C MET A 518 11.68 -24.64 17.49
N LEU A 519 12.78 -25.05 16.87
CA LEU A 519 13.86 -25.78 17.54
C LEU A 519 14.56 -24.92 18.59
N GLU A 520 14.80 -23.63 18.31
CA GLU A 520 15.40 -22.68 19.25
C GLU A 520 14.47 -22.39 20.44
N ARG A 521 13.16 -22.31 20.21
CA ARG A 521 12.17 -21.92 21.24
C ARG A 521 11.66 -23.11 22.08
N LEU A 522 11.44 -24.27 21.47
CA LEU A 522 10.87 -25.46 22.14
C LEU A 522 11.93 -26.53 22.48
N GLY A 523 13.16 -26.39 21.98
CA GLY A 523 14.29 -27.23 22.36
C GLY A 523 14.15 -28.71 21.98
N GLY A 524 14.67 -29.57 22.85
CA GLY A 524 14.85 -31.00 22.58
C GLY A 524 13.56 -31.80 22.41
N GLU A 525 12.47 -31.39 23.06
CA GLU A 525 11.17 -32.06 22.94
C GLU A 525 10.62 -31.95 21.51
N PHE A 526 10.66 -30.74 20.94
CA PHE A 526 10.28 -30.52 19.56
C PHE A 526 11.24 -31.19 18.58
N ALA A 527 12.55 -31.19 18.86
CA ALA A 527 13.53 -31.90 18.03
C ALA A 527 13.24 -33.40 17.94
N ASN A 528 12.89 -34.03 19.07
CA ASN A 528 12.50 -35.44 19.10
C ASN A 528 11.16 -35.66 18.37
N HIS A 529 10.17 -34.79 18.59
CA HIS A 529 8.88 -34.89 17.91
C HIS A 529 9.02 -34.75 16.39
N LEU A 530 9.82 -33.80 15.91
CA LEU A 530 10.13 -33.60 14.49
C LEU A 530 10.77 -34.86 13.88
N ARG A 531 11.75 -35.44 14.56
CA ARG A 531 12.47 -36.62 14.07
C ARG A 531 11.60 -37.88 14.03
N VAL A 532 10.93 -38.19 15.14
CA VAL A 532 10.22 -39.46 15.32
C VAL A 532 8.84 -39.43 14.68
N ASN A 533 8.07 -38.36 14.90
CA ASN A 533 6.66 -38.31 14.50
C ASN A 533 6.50 -37.66 13.13
N LEU A 534 7.01 -36.43 12.97
CA LEU A 534 6.77 -35.66 11.75
C LEU A 534 7.56 -36.19 10.55
N LEU A 535 8.83 -36.56 10.72
CA LEU A 535 9.66 -37.10 9.63
C LEU A 535 9.59 -38.64 9.57
N GLY A 536 9.68 -39.30 10.73
CA GLY A 536 9.69 -40.75 10.82
C GLY A 536 8.34 -41.40 10.57
N ALA A 537 7.40 -41.23 11.48
CA ALA A 537 6.09 -41.90 11.40
C ALA A 537 5.27 -41.44 10.18
N ALA A 538 5.29 -40.14 9.84
CA ALA A 538 4.46 -39.63 8.74
C ALA A 538 5.06 -39.85 7.34
N TRP A 539 6.39 -39.79 7.19
CA TRP A 539 7.07 -39.82 5.88
C TRP A 539 8.10 -40.94 5.70
N GLY A 540 8.28 -41.78 6.72
CA GLY A 540 9.15 -42.95 6.67
C GLY A 540 10.64 -42.62 6.66
N LEU A 541 11.07 -41.44 7.09
CA LEU A 541 12.49 -41.10 7.19
C LEU A 541 13.09 -41.71 8.46
N ASP A 542 14.27 -42.32 8.36
CA ASP A 542 14.89 -42.95 9.53
C ASP A 542 15.21 -41.87 10.60
N PRO A 543 14.66 -41.98 11.83
CA PRO A 543 14.84 -40.95 12.85
C PRO A 543 16.29 -40.73 13.25
N GLU A 544 17.12 -41.76 13.27
CA GLU A 544 18.50 -41.72 13.78
C GLU A 544 19.52 -41.24 12.74
N SER A 545 19.32 -41.54 11.46
CA SER A 545 20.15 -41.01 10.37
C SER A 545 19.60 -39.70 9.80
N HIS A 546 18.53 -39.77 9.01
CA HIS A 546 17.98 -38.65 8.26
C HIS A 546 17.36 -37.61 9.19
N GLY A 547 16.64 -38.05 10.23
CA GLY A 547 16.05 -37.16 11.22
C GLY A 547 17.09 -36.33 11.99
N ARG A 548 18.18 -36.95 12.47
CA ARG A 548 19.28 -36.22 13.15
C ARG A 548 19.95 -35.22 12.24
N GLU A 549 20.27 -35.65 11.02
CA GLU A 549 20.93 -34.79 10.04
C GLU A 549 20.03 -33.60 9.63
N TYR A 550 18.71 -33.83 9.52
CA TYR A 550 17.74 -32.77 9.25
C TYR A 550 17.81 -31.68 10.32
N VAL A 551 17.71 -32.08 11.60
CA VAL A 551 17.78 -31.15 12.74
C VAL A 551 19.12 -30.41 12.73
N ARG A 552 20.24 -31.12 12.54
CA ARG A 552 21.59 -30.54 12.49
C ARG A 552 21.74 -29.48 11.39
N ARG A 553 21.22 -29.74 10.19
CA ARG A 553 21.31 -28.82 9.05
C ARG A 553 20.44 -27.59 9.23
N VAL A 554 19.24 -27.75 9.79
CA VAL A 554 18.33 -26.63 10.06
C VAL A 554 18.89 -25.69 11.13
N THR A 555 19.49 -26.24 12.20
CA THR A 555 20.07 -25.44 13.29
C THR A 555 21.46 -24.88 12.99
N SER A 556 22.12 -25.32 11.92
CA SER A 556 23.44 -24.81 11.53
C SER A 556 23.39 -23.31 11.19
N THR A 557 24.37 -22.56 11.68
CA THR A 557 24.55 -21.11 11.49
C THR A 557 25.72 -20.77 10.56
N THR A 558 26.30 -21.75 9.87
CA THR A 558 27.40 -21.52 8.92
C THR A 558 26.97 -20.68 7.71
N GLN A 559 27.91 -20.01 7.05
CA GLN A 559 27.64 -19.10 5.92
C GLN A 559 26.83 -19.73 4.78
N ASN A 560 26.89 -21.05 4.60
CA ASN A 560 26.15 -21.81 3.59
C ASN A 560 25.00 -22.65 4.14
N SER A 561 24.71 -22.58 5.45
CA SER A 561 23.77 -23.50 6.11
C SER A 561 22.38 -23.47 5.51
N ALA A 562 21.89 -22.29 5.11
CA ALA A 562 20.56 -22.15 4.48
C ALA A 562 20.47 -22.81 3.09
N ARG A 563 21.57 -22.84 2.33
CA ARG A 563 21.61 -23.55 1.05
C ARG A 563 21.72 -25.05 1.27
N GLU A 564 22.58 -25.47 2.18
CA GLU A 564 22.80 -26.87 2.54
C GLU A 564 21.55 -27.52 3.14
N ALA A 565 20.85 -26.82 4.04
CA ALA A 565 19.59 -27.28 4.62
C ALA A 565 18.53 -27.50 3.55
N ARG A 566 18.35 -26.54 2.63
CA ARG A 566 17.39 -26.69 1.51
C ARG A 566 17.74 -27.85 0.59
N ALA A 567 19.02 -28.03 0.27
CA ALA A 567 19.47 -29.14 -0.56
C ALA A 567 19.20 -30.49 0.11
N PHE A 568 19.50 -30.62 1.41
CA PHE A 568 19.24 -31.82 2.18
C PHE A 568 17.74 -32.11 2.33
N ILE A 569 16.91 -31.08 2.54
CA ILE A 569 15.46 -31.23 2.61
C ILE A 569 14.89 -31.72 1.28
N ALA A 570 15.40 -31.22 0.15
CA ALA A 570 14.99 -31.71 -1.16
C ALA A 570 15.38 -33.18 -1.39
N GLU A 571 16.48 -33.64 -0.81
CA GLU A 571 16.86 -35.06 -0.79
C GLU A 571 15.89 -35.89 0.08
N CYS A 572 15.58 -35.44 1.30
CA CYS A 572 14.58 -36.08 2.15
C CYS A 572 13.22 -36.20 1.46
N ALA A 573 12.77 -35.16 0.75
CA ALA A 573 11.52 -35.18 0.01
C ALA A 573 11.51 -36.26 -1.09
N LYS A 574 12.62 -36.45 -1.83
CA LYS A 574 12.73 -37.52 -2.83
C LYS A 574 12.60 -38.91 -2.20
N ILE A 575 13.24 -39.13 -1.05
CA ILE A 575 13.15 -40.40 -0.32
C ILE A 575 11.72 -40.64 0.16
N ALA A 576 11.09 -39.62 0.74
CA ALA A 576 9.72 -39.66 1.25
C ALA A 576 8.71 -39.98 0.13
N GLN A 577 8.86 -39.38 -1.05
CA GLN A 577 8.02 -39.65 -2.24
C GLN A 577 8.25 -41.05 -2.80
N GLY A 578 9.50 -41.54 -2.81
CA GLY A 578 9.82 -42.90 -3.23
C GLY A 578 9.18 -43.96 -2.33
N LYS A 579 9.05 -43.68 -1.03
CA LYS A 579 8.38 -44.56 -0.06
C LYS A 579 6.85 -44.47 -0.12
N ASN A 580 6.31 -43.36 -0.61
CA ASN A 580 4.87 -43.10 -0.70
C ASN A 580 4.44 -42.79 -2.15
N PRO A 581 4.52 -43.76 -3.07
CA PRO A 581 4.12 -43.54 -4.46
C PRO A 581 2.61 -43.26 -4.54
N GLY A 582 2.23 -42.15 -5.17
CA GLY A 582 0.83 -41.77 -5.40
C GLY A 582 0.26 -40.72 -4.45
N VAL A 583 1.05 -40.15 -3.53
CA VAL A 583 0.62 -38.99 -2.73
C VAL A 583 0.34 -37.80 -3.65
N ALA A 584 -0.89 -37.27 -3.60
CA ALA A 584 -1.29 -36.12 -4.40
C ALA A 584 -0.53 -34.86 -3.97
N SER A 585 0.18 -34.23 -4.92
CA SER A 585 0.89 -32.96 -4.71
C SER A 585 0.00 -31.77 -5.06
N ASN A 586 -0.05 -30.76 -4.20
CA ASN A 586 -0.67 -29.47 -4.49
C ASN A 586 0.36 -28.53 -5.10
N LYS A 587 0.71 -28.77 -6.37
CA LYS A 587 1.77 -28.02 -7.07
C LYS A 587 1.50 -26.51 -7.03
N CYS A 588 2.50 -25.77 -6.56
CA CYS A 588 2.54 -24.32 -6.67
C CYS A 588 2.71 -23.89 -8.13
N THR A 589 2.05 -22.81 -8.55
CA THR A 589 2.35 -22.16 -9.84
C THR A 589 3.46 -21.12 -9.64
N PRO A 590 4.54 -21.17 -10.42
CA PRO A 590 5.56 -20.12 -10.40
C PRO A 590 5.05 -18.89 -11.12
N GLY A 591 4.65 -17.86 -10.35
CA GLY A 591 4.47 -16.48 -10.81
C GLY A 591 3.29 -16.19 -11.75
N MET A 592 2.24 -15.57 -11.21
CA MET A 592 1.61 -14.40 -11.85
C MET A 592 1.79 -13.19 -10.94
#